data_AF-A0A923KPY3-F1
#
_entry.id   AF-A0A923KPY3-F1
#
_cell.length_a   1.000
_cell.length_b   1.000
_cell.length_c   1.000
_cell.angle_alpha   90.00
_cell.angle_beta   90.00
_cell.angle_gamma   90.00
#
_symmetry.space_group_name_H-M   'P 1'
#
loop_
_entity.id
_entity.type
_entity.pdbx_description
1 polymer ?
#
loop_
_entity_poly.entity_id
_entity_poly.type
_entity_poly.pdbx_seq_one_letter_code
_entity_poly.pdbx_strand_id
1 'polypeptide(L)'
;MLPIGIEIKLQQVDFTQRDVMVGVVRNVKQLADNLTHRFYRIPKKSVADMRLPIHTIALYQPMRAFGKEQSGIWYYGEVVTCETLKSKEDFYYKFTVEEWLELPKRIRPKELCPIVSTYTNQFLLENAEDMPELYIKTEAEYRLYVEIKRMTAVSIKESSGEAKEYRFDENRMAIRDEQIFLFAGDGRVQVFAVAAFVRRPQEVMRGCQAFLKI
;
A
#
# COMPACT_ATOMS: atom_id res chain seq x y z
N MET A 1 7.92 7.19 -18.59
CA MET A 1 8.69 7.91 -17.54
C MET A 1 7.72 8.45 -16.50
N LEU A 2 8.06 8.40 -15.21
CA LEU A 2 7.23 9.03 -14.18
C LEU A 2 7.30 10.57 -14.31
N PRO A 3 6.27 11.30 -13.86
CA PRO A 3 6.35 12.76 -13.76
C PRO A 3 7.57 13.20 -12.95
N ILE A 4 8.26 14.26 -13.37
CA ILE A 4 9.51 14.75 -12.75
C ILE A 4 9.36 14.96 -11.24
N GLY A 5 8.22 15.51 -10.78
CA GLY A 5 7.96 15.71 -9.36
C GLY A 5 7.88 14.41 -8.55
N ILE A 6 7.40 13.32 -9.16
CA ILE A 6 7.35 12.00 -8.51
C ILE A 6 8.75 11.37 -8.48
N GLU A 7 9.55 11.54 -9.54
CA GLU A 7 10.94 11.06 -9.59
C GLU A 7 11.81 11.67 -8.47
N ILE A 8 11.71 12.99 -8.25
CA ILE A 8 12.46 13.67 -7.19
C ILE A 8 12.04 13.15 -5.82
N LYS A 9 10.73 13.01 -5.57
CA LYS A 9 10.22 12.45 -4.32
C LYS A 9 10.73 11.03 -4.11
N LEU A 10 10.62 10.16 -5.12
CA LEU A 10 11.03 8.75 -5.06
C LEU A 10 12.48 8.55 -4.63
N GLN A 11 13.40 9.38 -5.13
CA GLN A 11 14.83 9.31 -4.76
C GLN A 11 15.10 9.56 -3.27
N GLN A 12 14.16 10.21 -2.58
CA GLN A 12 14.26 10.54 -1.16
C GLN A 12 13.49 9.55 -0.27
N VAL A 13 12.75 8.61 -0.85
CA VAL A 13 11.91 7.68 -0.09
C VAL A 13 12.76 6.53 0.46
N ASP A 14 12.76 6.41 1.79
CA ASP A 14 13.13 5.16 2.44
C ASP A 14 11.93 4.21 2.46
N PHE A 15 11.92 3.20 1.59
CA PHE A 15 10.85 2.21 1.54
C PHE A 15 10.84 1.25 2.75
N THR A 16 11.94 1.19 3.52
CA THR A 16 12.06 0.35 4.72
C THR A 16 11.42 0.99 5.95
N GLN A 17 11.28 2.33 5.96
CA GLN A 17 10.50 3.05 6.96
C GLN A 17 9.01 2.71 6.78
N ARG A 18 8.37 2.19 7.85
CA ARG A 18 6.96 1.75 7.83
C ARG A 18 6.19 2.28 9.05
N ASP A 19 6.21 3.59 9.21
CA ASP A 19 5.68 4.33 10.36
C ASP A 19 4.28 4.92 10.13
N VAL A 20 3.68 4.69 8.96
CA VAL A 20 2.27 4.96 8.70
C VAL A 20 1.47 3.68 8.96
N MET A 21 0.58 3.70 9.95
CA MET A 21 -0.34 2.60 10.21
C MET A 21 -1.69 2.86 9.56
N VAL A 22 -2.14 1.94 8.71
CA VAL A 22 -3.51 1.92 8.21
C VAL A 22 -4.35 1.11 9.20
N GLY A 23 -5.21 1.79 9.96
CA GLY A 23 -6.12 1.18 10.91
C GLY A 23 -7.52 0.95 10.33
N VAL A 24 -8.11 -0.21 10.61
CA VAL A 24 -9.49 -0.51 10.18
C VAL A 24 -10.49 0.21 11.09
N VAL A 25 -11.48 0.85 10.47
CA VAL A 25 -12.64 1.44 11.15
C VAL A 25 -13.84 0.53 10.97
N ARG A 26 -14.46 0.08 12.07
CA ARG A 26 -15.46 -0.98 12.05
C ARG A 26 -16.84 -0.54 11.56
N ASN A 27 -17.19 0.72 11.75
CA ASN A 27 -18.49 1.29 11.36
C ASN A 27 -18.47 2.83 11.35
N VAL A 28 -19.53 3.42 10.80
CA VAL A 28 -19.72 4.88 10.67
C VAL A 28 -19.63 5.59 12.03
N LYS A 29 -20.18 4.98 13.10
CA LYS A 29 -20.10 5.56 14.45
C LYS A 29 -18.64 5.70 14.92
N GLN A 30 -17.83 4.67 14.76
CA GLN A 30 -16.41 4.75 15.11
C GLN A 30 -15.69 5.80 14.26
N LEU A 31 -16.01 5.91 12.96
CA LEU A 31 -15.40 6.94 12.12
C LEU A 31 -15.73 8.34 12.68
N ALA A 32 -17.00 8.61 12.98
CA ALA A 32 -17.43 9.89 13.53
C ALA A 32 -16.74 10.18 14.88
N ASP A 33 -16.65 9.19 15.77
CA ASP A 33 -15.96 9.32 17.06
C ASP A 33 -14.47 9.65 16.86
N ASN A 34 -13.79 8.93 15.95
CA ASN A 34 -12.38 9.16 15.64
C ASN A 34 -12.16 10.59 15.14
N LEU A 35 -12.94 11.03 14.15
CA LEU A 35 -12.82 12.34 13.51
C LEU A 35 -13.11 13.49 14.51
N THR A 36 -14.16 13.35 15.30
CA THR A 36 -14.59 14.37 16.27
C THR A 36 -13.60 14.51 17.43
N HIS A 37 -13.09 13.40 17.94
CA HIS A 37 -12.27 13.38 19.15
C HIS A 37 -10.77 13.20 18.88
N ARG A 38 -10.35 13.18 17.62
CA ARG A 38 -8.95 13.15 17.18
C ARG A 38 -8.15 12.01 17.80
N PHE A 39 -8.73 10.81 17.80
CA PHE A 39 -8.01 9.63 18.27
C PHE A 39 -8.30 8.39 17.43
N TYR A 40 -7.38 7.42 17.51
CA TYR A 40 -7.59 6.06 17.05
C TYR A 40 -7.24 5.07 18.16
N ARG A 41 -8.07 4.03 18.34
CA ARG A 41 -7.85 2.98 19.33
C ARG A 41 -7.76 1.61 18.66
N ILE A 42 -6.77 0.83 19.08
CA ILE A 42 -6.54 -0.53 18.59
C ILE A 42 -6.06 -1.42 19.75
N PRO A 43 -6.45 -2.71 19.81
CA PRO A 43 -5.90 -3.62 20.81
C PRO A 43 -4.38 -3.68 20.74
N LYS A 44 -3.70 -3.66 21.88
CA LYS A 44 -2.23 -3.71 21.93
C LYS A 44 -1.68 -4.95 21.23
N LYS A 45 -2.34 -6.11 21.36
CA LYS A 45 -2.01 -7.37 20.67
C LYS A 45 -2.02 -7.29 19.13
N SER A 46 -2.63 -6.26 18.56
CA SER A 46 -2.72 -6.04 17.13
C SER A 46 -1.58 -5.19 16.56
N VAL A 47 -0.72 -4.63 17.42
CA VAL A 47 0.43 -3.81 17.04
C VAL A 47 1.67 -4.41 17.68
N ALA A 48 2.59 -4.92 16.86
CA ALA A 48 3.86 -5.44 17.38
C ALA A 48 4.70 -4.28 17.93
N ASP A 49 5.35 -4.46 19.08
CA ASP A 49 6.13 -3.39 19.73
C ASP A 49 7.22 -2.80 18.83
N MET A 50 7.82 -3.62 17.94
CA MET A 50 8.81 -3.19 16.94
C MET A 50 8.27 -2.21 15.88
N ARG A 51 6.95 -2.02 15.80
CA ARG A 51 6.28 -1.08 14.88
C ARG A 51 6.17 0.32 15.46
N LEU A 52 6.51 0.51 16.73
CA LEU A 52 6.50 1.81 17.37
C LEU A 52 7.86 2.51 17.19
N PRO A 53 7.88 3.85 17.05
CA PRO A 53 6.74 4.75 17.01
C PRO A 53 5.97 4.70 15.68
N ILE A 54 4.65 4.94 15.75
CA ILE A 54 3.80 5.20 14.58
C ILE A 54 3.63 6.71 14.51
N HIS A 55 4.04 7.32 13.40
CA HIS A 55 3.99 8.77 13.21
C HIS A 55 2.69 9.22 12.53
N THR A 56 2.02 8.34 11.79
CA THR A 56 0.80 8.69 11.06
C THR A 56 -0.17 7.54 11.08
N ILE A 57 -1.46 7.85 11.21
CA ILE A 57 -2.54 6.88 11.10
C ILE A 57 -3.42 7.23 9.91
N ALA A 58 -3.74 6.24 9.11
CA ALA A 58 -4.73 6.32 8.05
C ALA A 58 -5.96 5.46 8.40
N LEU A 59 -7.16 5.95 8.10
CA LEU A 59 -8.42 5.29 8.45
C LEU A 59 -9.01 4.54 7.26
N TYR A 60 -8.88 3.21 7.28
CA TYR A 60 -9.50 2.34 6.29
C TYR A 60 -10.95 2.02 6.64
N GLN A 61 -11.86 2.34 5.71
CA GLN A 61 -13.29 2.11 5.77
C GLN A 61 -13.64 0.87 4.94
N PRO A 62 -13.97 -0.28 5.56
CA PRO A 62 -14.23 -1.51 4.85
C PRO A 62 -15.59 -1.49 4.12
N MET A 63 -15.63 -2.08 2.92
CA MET A 63 -16.81 -2.08 2.06
C MET A 63 -18.06 -2.66 2.71
N ARG A 64 -17.90 -3.65 3.60
CA ARG A 64 -19.01 -4.28 4.34
C ARG A 64 -19.73 -3.29 5.28
N ALA A 65 -19.03 -2.29 5.82
CA ALA A 65 -19.60 -1.35 6.79
C ALA A 65 -19.94 0.02 6.19
N PHE A 66 -19.32 0.39 5.07
CA PHE A 66 -19.43 1.73 4.46
C PHE A 66 -20.00 1.72 3.03
N GLY A 67 -20.14 0.56 2.39
CA GLY A 67 -20.58 0.45 1.01
C GLY A 67 -19.50 0.86 -0.01
N LYS A 68 -19.80 0.69 -1.30
CA LYS A 68 -18.83 0.87 -2.40
C LYS A 68 -18.31 2.31 -2.51
N GLU A 69 -19.18 3.29 -2.30
CA GLU A 69 -18.84 4.71 -2.50
C GLU A 69 -18.04 5.32 -1.36
N GLN A 70 -18.15 4.82 -0.13
CA GLN A 70 -17.37 5.34 1.01
C GLN A 70 -16.19 4.43 1.40
N SER A 71 -16.15 3.18 0.94
CA SER A 71 -15.05 2.28 1.29
C SER A 71 -13.73 2.73 0.71
N GLY A 72 -12.65 2.59 1.49
CA GLY A 72 -11.29 3.00 1.13
C GLY A 72 -10.64 3.78 2.25
N ILE A 73 -9.55 4.49 1.93
CA ILE A 73 -8.91 5.45 2.84
C ILE A 73 -9.23 6.85 2.33
N TRP A 74 -9.82 7.64 3.22
CA TRP A 74 -10.11 9.04 3.00
C TRP A 74 -9.34 9.93 3.96
N TYR A 75 -9.09 9.46 5.17
CA TYR A 75 -8.55 10.30 6.24
C TYR A 75 -7.22 9.77 6.74
N TYR A 76 -6.33 10.68 7.07
CA TYR A 76 -5.09 10.39 7.78
C TYR A 76 -4.79 11.51 8.79
N GLY A 77 -3.93 11.24 9.76
CA GLY A 77 -3.56 12.21 10.78
C GLY A 77 -2.22 11.89 11.42
N GLU A 78 -1.46 12.92 11.71
CA GLU A 78 -0.18 12.82 12.41
C GLU A 78 -0.39 12.52 13.89
N VAL A 79 0.35 11.54 14.41
CA VAL A 79 0.25 11.09 15.80
C VAL A 79 1.07 12.01 16.69
N VAL A 80 0.41 12.62 17.67
CA VAL A 80 1.06 13.48 18.67
C VAL A 80 1.41 12.66 19.91
N THR A 81 0.51 11.77 20.34
CA THR A 81 0.73 10.92 21.52
C THR A 81 0.25 9.50 21.31
N CYS A 82 0.95 8.55 21.94
CA CYS A 82 0.57 7.14 22.02
C CYS A 82 0.51 6.71 23.47
N GLU A 83 -0.69 6.41 23.97
CA GLU A 83 -0.95 6.01 25.35
C GLU A 83 -1.36 4.53 25.40
N THR A 84 -0.89 3.79 26.40
CA THR A 84 -1.43 2.45 26.69
C THR A 84 -2.57 2.58 27.69
N LEU A 85 -3.78 2.19 27.28
CA LEU A 85 -4.96 2.15 28.13
C LEU A 85 -5.23 0.71 28.60
N LYS A 86 -5.58 0.57 29.87
CA LYS A 86 -6.06 -0.69 30.43
C LYS A 86 -7.59 -0.69 30.44
N SER A 87 -8.20 -1.69 29.80
CA SER A 87 -9.61 -2.03 29.99
C SER A 87 -9.73 -3.15 31.03
N LYS A 88 -10.96 -3.56 31.37
CA LYS A 88 -11.21 -4.62 32.36
C LYS A 88 -10.50 -5.94 32.02
N GLU A 89 -10.32 -6.24 30.73
CA GLU A 89 -9.83 -7.54 30.25
C GLU A 89 -8.66 -7.45 29.26
N ASP A 90 -8.31 -6.27 28.74
CA ASP A 90 -7.32 -6.14 27.65
C ASP A 90 -6.61 -4.78 27.66
N PHE A 91 -5.46 -4.71 27.01
CA PHE A 91 -4.71 -3.47 26.79
C PHE A 91 -4.95 -2.91 25.38
N TYR A 92 -5.01 -1.59 25.27
CA TYR A 92 -5.24 -0.87 24.03
C TYR A 92 -4.19 0.21 23.85
N TYR A 93 -3.76 0.43 22.61
CA TYR A 93 -3.13 1.69 22.25
C TYR A 93 -4.21 2.70 21.90
N LYS A 94 -4.09 3.90 22.47
CA LYS A 94 -4.82 5.09 22.05
C LYS A 94 -3.80 6.06 21.45
N PHE A 95 -3.94 6.28 20.17
CA PHE A 95 -3.19 7.29 19.43
C PHE A 95 -4.03 8.55 19.40
N THR A 96 -3.49 9.67 19.87
CA THR A 96 -4.08 10.99 19.67
C THR A 96 -3.42 11.60 18.45
N VAL A 97 -4.22 12.09 17.51
CA VAL A 97 -3.73 12.77 16.31
C VAL A 97 -3.91 14.28 16.44
N GLU A 98 -3.06 15.05 15.76
CA GLU A 98 -3.14 16.51 15.77
C GLU A 98 -4.46 16.99 15.13
N GLU A 99 -4.71 16.49 13.93
CA GLU A 99 -5.95 16.64 13.20
C GLU A 99 -6.12 15.50 12.19
N TRP A 100 -7.35 15.34 11.68
CA TRP A 100 -7.62 14.43 10.58
C TRP A 100 -7.73 15.23 9.28
N LEU A 101 -6.84 14.93 8.35
CA LEU A 101 -6.81 15.50 7.01
C LEU A 101 -7.48 14.53 6.04
N GLU A 102 -8.23 15.08 5.08
CA GLU A 102 -8.77 14.32 3.97
C GLU A 102 -7.72 14.22 2.86
N LEU A 103 -7.53 13.01 2.34
CA LEU A 103 -6.72 12.77 1.15
C LEU A 103 -7.38 13.45 -0.06
N PRO A 104 -6.61 14.10 -0.94
CA PRO A 104 -7.16 14.74 -2.14
C PRO A 104 -7.86 13.74 -3.07
N LYS A 105 -7.47 12.47 -3.00
CA LYS A 105 -8.09 11.36 -3.70
C LYS A 105 -8.18 10.16 -2.77
N ARG A 106 -9.35 9.52 -2.73
CA ARG A 106 -9.54 8.25 -2.02
C ARG A 106 -8.59 7.16 -2.55
N ILE A 107 -7.96 6.44 -1.62
CA ILE A 107 -7.34 5.14 -1.91
C ILE A 107 -8.41 4.07 -1.91
N ARG A 108 -8.66 3.44 -3.05
CA ARG A 108 -9.79 2.52 -3.24
C ARG A 108 -9.47 1.13 -2.68
N PRO A 109 -10.47 0.44 -2.12
CA PRO A 109 -10.35 -0.97 -1.79
C PRO A 109 -10.19 -1.77 -3.09
N LYS A 110 -9.30 -2.77 -3.05
CA LYS A 110 -9.03 -3.69 -4.15
C LYS A 110 -8.75 -5.09 -3.57
N GLU A 111 -7.93 -5.91 -4.23
CA GLU A 111 -7.71 -7.31 -3.88
C GLU A 111 -7.06 -7.50 -2.50
N LEU A 112 -6.22 -6.54 -2.07
CA LEU A 112 -5.55 -6.55 -0.77
C LEU A 112 -6.13 -5.45 0.12
N CYS A 113 -6.76 -5.85 1.22
CA CYS A 113 -7.32 -4.94 2.22
C CYS A 113 -6.93 -5.40 3.65
N PRO A 114 -6.65 -4.48 4.58
CA PRO A 114 -6.28 -4.84 5.94
C PRO A 114 -7.49 -5.44 6.67
N ILE A 115 -7.21 -6.51 7.43
CA ILE A 115 -8.18 -7.11 8.34
C ILE A 115 -8.13 -6.41 9.71
N VAL A 116 -6.93 -6.03 10.15
CA VAL A 116 -6.69 -5.41 11.46
C VAL A 116 -5.92 -4.10 11.29
N SER A 117 -4.70 -4.18 10.80
CA SER A 117 -3.87 -3.05 10.41
C SER A 117 -2.87 -3.46 9.33
N THR A 118 -2.35 -2.48 8.61
CA THR A 118 -1.15 -2.65 7.75
C THR A 118 -0.22 -1.46 7.92
N TYR A 119 1.03 -1.59 7.48
CA TYR A 119 2.08 -0.60 7.67
C TYR A 119 2.71 -0.20 6.34
N THR A 120 2.78 1.10 6.12
CA THR A 120 3.26 1.73 4.89
C THR A 120 4.09 2.96 5.24
N ASN A 121 4.43 3.79 4.26
CA ASN A 121 5.11 5.06 4.46
C ASN A 121 4.27 6.23 3.90
N GLN A 122 4.65 7.45 4.27
CA GLN A 122 3.93 8.65 3.88
C GLN A 122 3.88 8.83 2.36
N PHE A 123 4.97 8.52 1.66
CA PHE A 123 5.01 8.60 0.20
C PHE A 123 3.95 7.71 -0.46
N LEU A 124 3.83 6.45 -0.05
CA LEU A 124 2.83 5.54 -0.60
C LEU A 124 1.42 5.98 -0.22
N LEU A 125 1.19 6.46 1.00
CA LEU A 125 -0.11 6.98 1.43
C LEU A 125 -0.58 8.15 0.55
N GLU A 126 0.31 9.09 0.23
CA GLU A 126 -0.02 10.29 -0.55
C GLU A 126 -0.22 10.03 -2.05
N ASN A 127 0.41 8.97 -2.59
CA ASN A 127 0.48 8.73 -4.03
C ASN A 127 -0.29 7.49 -4.49
N ALA A 128 -0.76 6.65 -3.57
CA ALA A 128 -1.53 5.45 -3.92
C ALA A 128 -2.93 5.81 -4.43
N GLU A 129 -3.40 5.05 -5.42
CA GLU A 129 -4.81 5.10 -5.84
C GLU A 129 -5.60 3.91 -5.32
N ASP A 130 -4.93 2.77 -5.15
CA ASP A 130 -5.52 1.50 -4.72
C ASP A 130 -4.75 0.93 -3.52
N MET A 131 -5.47 0.27 -2.61
CA MET A 131 -4.90 -0.35 -1.40
C MET A 131 -3.65 -1.22 -1.62
N PRO A 132 -3.54 -2.05 -2.68
CA PRO A 132 -2.37 -2.88 -2.91
C PRO A 132 -1.05 -2.09 -3.05
N GLU A 133 -1.12 -0.83 -3.48
CA GLU A 133 0.05 0.05 -3.63
C GLU A 133 0.71 0.35 -2.27
N LEU A 134 -0.05 0.36 -1.18
CA LEU A 134 0.47 0.60 0.17
C LEU A 134 1.39 -0.52 0.67
N TYR A 135 1.33 -1.69 0.06
CA TYR A 135 2.14 -2.83 0.45
C TYR A 135 3.51 -2.82 -0.23
N ILE A 136 3.74 -2.02 -1.28
CA ILE A 136 5.00 -1.92 -2.04
C ILE A 136 6.20 -1.74 -1.09
N LYS A 137 7.27 -2.52 -1.29
CA LYS A 137 8.42 -2.60 -0.37
C LYS A 137 9.72 -2.01 -0.93
N THR A 138 9.79 -1.78 -2.23
CA THR A 138 11.01 -1.28 -2.89
C THR A 138 10.65 -0.29 -3.99
N GLU A 139 11.60 0.56 -4.36
CA GLU A 139 11.46 1.46 -5.52
C GLU A 139 11.23 0.68 -6.82
N ALA A 140 11.92 -0.46 -6.99
CA ALA A 140 11.77 -1.32 -8.16
C ALA A 140 10.34 -1.89 -8.26
N GLU A 141 9.75 -2.34 -7.15
CA GLU A 141 8.34 -2.73 -7.09
C GLU A 141 7.41 -1.57 -7.48
N TYR A 142 7.66 -0.37 -6.96
CA TYR A 142 6.85 0.81 -7.30
C TYR A 142 6.90 1.14 -8.79
N ARG A 143 8.10 1.26 -9.36
CA ARG A 143 8.30 1.56 -10.78
C ARG A 143 7.66 0.51 -11.66
N LEU A 144 7.85 -0.77 -11.34
CA LEU A 144 7.25 -1.86 -12.10
C LEU A 144 5.72 -1.76 -12.05
N TYR A 145 5.14 -1.59 -10.86
CA TYR A 145 3.69 -1.48 -10.71
C TYR A 145 3.11 -0.35 -11.56
N VAL A 146 3.72 0.84 -11.52
CA VAL A 146 3.24 1.99 -12.30
C VAL A 146 3.33 1.74 -13.81
N GLU A 147 4.41 1.12 -14.29
CA GLU A 147 4.54 0.83 -15.73
C GLU A 147 3.54 -0.23 -16.18
N ILE A 148 3.26 -1.27 -15.39
CA ILE A 148 2.21 -2.26 -15.73
C ILE A 148 0.83 -1.57 -15.72
N LYS A 149 0.55 -0.71 -14.72
CA LYS A 149 -0.72 0.03 -14.60
C LYS A 149 -1.00 0.96 -15.78
N ARG A 150 0.03 1.45 -16.47
CA ARG A 150 -0.11 2.25 -17.71
C ARG A 150 -0.52 1.41 -18.91
N MET A 151 -0.12 0.15 -18.95
CA MET A 151 -0.40 -0.74 -20.07
C MET A 151 -1.77 -1.40 -19.94
N THR A 152 -2.19 -1.71 -18.73
CA THR A 152 -3.31 -2.63 -18.47
C THR A 152 -3.85 -2.49 -17.05
N ALA A 153 -5.02 -3.05 -16.79
CA ALA A 153 -5.61 -3.12 -15.47
C ALA A 153 -4.88 -4.17 -14.61
N VAL A 154 -4.18 -3.70 -13.57
CA VAL A 154 -3.42 -4.57 -12.67
C VAL A 154 -4.26 -5.01 -11.48
N SER A 155 -4.19 -6.30 -11.19
CA SER A 155 -4.65 -6.93 -9.95
C SER A 155 -3.45 -7.52 -9.21
N ILE A 156 -3.40 -7.38 -7.88
CA ILE A 156 -2.32 -7.96 -7.08
C ILE A 156 -2.83 -9.20 -6.35
N LYS A 157 -2.04 -10.27 -6.35
CA LYS A 157 -2.26 -11.40 -5.46
C LYS A 157 -1.03 -11.61 -4.58
N GLU A 158 -1.28 -11.77 -3.27
CA GLU A 158 -0.27 -12.34 -2.38
C GLU A 158 -0.11 -13.82 -2.73
N SER A 159 1.11 -14.22 -3.03
CA SER A 159 1.48 -15.64 -3.13
C SER A 159 1.97 -16.11 -1.77
N SER A 160 1.68 -17.35 -1.41
CA SER A 160 2.05 -17.95 -0.11
C SER A 160 3.56 -18.11 0.11
N GLY A 161 4.39 -17.77 -0.87
CA GLY A 161 5.85 -17.90 -0.83
C GLY A 161 6.53 -16.67 -1.41
N GLU A 162 6.88 -15.74 -0.53
CA GLU A 162 7.95 -14.74 -0.66
C GLU A 162 7.79 -13.58 -1.66
N ALA A 163 7.00 -13.70 -2.73
CA ALA A 163 6.90 -12.64 -3.75
C ALA A 163 5.47 -12.18 -4.05
N LYS A 164 5.30 -10.86 -4.20
CA LYS A 164 4.08 -10.31 -4.77
C LYS A 164 4.01 -10.62 -6.25
N GLU A 165 2.88 -11.19 -6.67
CA GLU A 165 2.57 -11.38 -8.08
C GLU A 165 1.61 -10.31 -8.55
N TYR A 166 2.02 -9.60 -9.59
CA TYR A 166 1.21 -8.66 -10.34
C TYR A 166 0.57 -9.40 -11.50
N ARG A 167 -0.76 -9.51 -11.51
CA ARG A 167 -1.51 -10.12 -12.61
C ARG A 167 -2.17 -9.05 -13.44
N PHE A 168 -2.07 -9.22 -14.75
CA PHE A 168 -2.71 -8.35 -15.71
C PHE A 168 -3.07 -9.17 -16.94
N ASP A 169 -4.32 -9.06 -17.38
CA ASP A 169 -4.88 -9.94 -18.41
C ASP A 169 -4.62 -11.43 -18.05
N GLU A 170 -4.11 -12.22 -19.01
CA GLU A 170 -3.69 -13.61 -18.80
C GLU A 170 -2.22 -13.75 -18.35
N ASN A 171 -1.54 -12.63 -18.09
CA ASN A 171 -0.12 -12.57 -17.79
C ASN A 171 0.13 -12.32 -16.30
N ARG A 172 1.32 -12.70 -15.84
CA ARG A 172 1.78 -12.42 -14.48
C ARG A 172 3.23 -11.95 -14.46
N MET A 173 3.53 -11.03 -13.56
CA MET A 173 4.88 -10.57 -13.26
C MET A 173 5.19 -10.71 -11.78
N ALA A 174 6.43 -11.07 -11.46
CA ALA A 174 6.92 -11.16 -10.09
C ALA A 174 8.36 -10.65 -10.00
N ILE A 175 8.71 -10.02 -8.89
CA ILE A 175 10.11 -9.71 -8.55
C ILE A 175 10.58 -10.73 -7.53
N ARG A 176 11.68 -11.43 -7.83
CA ARG A 176 12.34 -12.45 -6.98
C ARG A 176 13.84 -12.39 -7.22
N ASP A 177 14.65 -12.44 -6.16
CA ASP A 177 16.12 -12.56 -6.26
C ASP A 177 16.77 -11.58 -7.26
N GLU A 178 16.43 -10.28 -7.19
CA GLU A 178 16.91 -9.24 -8.12
C GLU A 178 16.56 -9.47 -9.60
N GLN A 179 15.56 -10.30 -9.86
CA GLN A 179 15.03 -10.60 -11.18
C GLN A 179 13.53 -10.32 -11.28
N ILE A 180 13.11 -9.87 -12.45
CA ILE A 180 11.73 -9.67 -12.85
C ILE A 180 11.36 -10.82 -13.77
N PHE A 181 10.44 -11.67 -13.30
CA PHE A 181 9.88 -12.77 -14.07
C PHE A 181 8.58 -12.32 -14.73
N LEU A 182 8.51 -12.44 -16.05
CA LEU A 182 7.30 -12.27 -16.84
C LEU A 182 6.84 -13.65 -17.32
N PHE A 183 5.65 -14.06 -16.91
CA PHE A 183 5.02 -15.28 -17.39
C PHE A 183 3.84 -14.90 -18.27
N ALA A 184 3.89 -15.30 -19.53
CA ALA A 184 2.81 -15.15 -20.47
C ALA A 184 1.73 -16.21 -20.23
N GLY A 185 0.47 -15.90 -20.58
CA GLY A 185 -0.65 -16.84 -20.45
C GLY A 185 -0.49 -18.13 -21.25
N ASP A 186 0.35 -18.13 -22.29
CA ASP A 186 0.69 -19.30 -23.11
C ASP A 186 1.80 -20.18 -22.51
N GLY A 187 2.26 -19.87 -21.28
CA GLY A 187 3.27 -20.64 -20.55
C GLY A 187 4.71 -20.23 -20.82
N ARG A 188 4.97 -19.29 -21.74
CA ARG A 188 6.32 -18.76 -21.94
C ARG A 188 6.76 -17.92 -20.74
N VAL A 189 8.06 -17.95 -20.45
CA VAL A 189 8.66 -17.16 -19.37
C VAL A 189 9.82 -16.34 -19.91
N GLN A 190 9.87 -15.07 -19.53
CA GLN A 190 11.02 -14.19 -19.77
C GLN A 190 11.49 -13.61 -18.44
N VAL A 191 12.80 -13.44 -18.32
CA VAL A 191 13.44 -12.93 -17.10
C VAL A 191 14.28 -11.71 -17.44
N PHE A 192 14.17 -10.68 -16.61
CA PHE A 192 14.94 -9.45 -16.72
C PHE A 192 15.63 -9.16 -15.39
N ALA A 193 16.86 -8.65 -15.41
CA ALA A 193 17.49 -8.19 -14.19
C ALA A 193 16.82 -6.89 -13.68
N VAL A 194 16.59 -6.77 -12.38
CA VAL A 194 16.07 -5.53 -11.76
C VAL A 194 17.01 -4.37 -12.06
N ALA A 195 18.32 -4.58 -11.98
CA ALA A 195 19.31 -3.55 -12.33
C ALA A 195 19.17 -3.03 -13.77
N ALA A 196 18.85 -3.91 -14.73
CA ALA A 196 18.59 -3.51 -16.11
C ALA A 196 17.30 -2.69 -16.23
N PHE A 197 16.25 -3.08 -15.51
CA PHE A 197 14.99 -2.35 -15.45
C PHE A 197 15.16 -0.96 -14.81
N VAL A 198 15.88 -0.85 -13.69
CA VAL A 198 16.15 0.45 -13.04
C VAL A 198 16.91 1.38 -13.99
N ARG A 199 17.92 0.86 -14.70
CA ARG A 199 18.72 1.67 -15.63
C ARG A 199 17.94 2.10 -16.87
N ARG A 200 17.10 1.21 -17.42
CA ARG A 200 16.40 1.40 -18.70
C ARG A 200 14.98 0.82 -18.65
N PRO A 201 14.06 1.41 -17.87
CA PRO A 201 12.75 0.82 -17.63
C PRO A 201 11.94 0.71 -18.91
N GLN A 202 12.02 1.72 -19.79
CA GLN A 202 11.28 1.76 -21.04
C GLN A 202 11.76 0.69 -22.05
N GLU A 203 13.06 0.37 -22.06
CA GLU A 203 13.61 -0.66 -22.93
C GLU A 203 13.12 -2.05 -22.49
N VAL A 204 13.17 -2.32 -21.18
CA VAL A 204 12.65 -3.56 -20.59
C VAL A 204 11.15 -3.71 -20.83
N MET A 205 10.36 -2.65 -20.61
CA MET A 205 8.91 -2.71 -20.84
C MET A 205 8.54 -2.91 -22.32
N ARG A 206 9.28 -2.31 -23.26
CA ARG A 206 9.13 -2.62 -24.70
C ARG A 206 9.46 -4.07 -25.00
N GLY A 207 10.49 -4.63 -24.36
CA GLY A 207 10.80 -6.05 -24.43
C GLY A 207 9.65 -6.93 -23.93
N CYS A 208 9.04 -6.57 -22.79
CA CYS A 208 7.86 -7.24 -22.27
C CYS A 208 6.69 -7.16 -23.26
N GLN A 209 6.39 -5.99 -23.82
CA GLN A 209 5.33 -5.79 -24.82
C GLN A 209 5.54 -6.66 -26.06
N ALA A 210 6.75 -6.62 -26.64
CA ALA A 210 7.10 -7.43 -27.79
C ALA A 210 6.97 -8.94 -27.51
N PHE A 211 7.35 -9.38 -26.31
CA PHE A 211 7.21 -10.77 -25.89
C PHE A 211 5.75 -11.19 -25.72
N LEU A 212 4.92 -10.31 -25.16
CA LEU A 212 3.49 -10.53 -24.98
C LEU A 212 2.68 -10.32 -26.26
N LYS A 213 3.29 -9.74 -27.31
CA LYS A 213 2.66 -9.36 -28.58
C LYS A 213 1.51 -8.34 -28.39
N ILE A 214 1.73 -7.37 -27.50
CA ILE A 214 0.81 -6.26 -27.20
C ILE A 214 1.47 -4.91 -27.50
#